data_AF-A0A8S3WNF1-F1
#
_entry.id   AF-A0A8S3WNF1-F1
#
_cell.length_a   1.000
_cell.length_b   1.000
_cell.length_c   1.000
_cell.angle_alpha   90.00
_cell.angle_beta   90.00
_cell.angle_gamma   90.00
#
_symmetry.space_group_name_H-M   'P 1'
#
loop_
_entity.id
_entity.type
_entity.pdbx_description
1 polymer ?
#
loop_
_entity_poly.entity_id
_entity_poly.type
_entity_poly.pdbx_seq_one_letter_code
_entity_poly.pdbx_strand_id
1 'polypeptide(L)'
;MEECETEQEFSAGELSVDESFIENESPPPHETKFTAFLKDFDDIKTTLKFISDKYDDLDKKINDVSKRVTKTEQQLKSIQASEARISELETKLAEFEQKSRYCNIEISNLPEKRSENLIQIPENIAKVIKQSIPAKDIVTIHRVPHYEI
;
A
#
# COMPACT_ATOMS: atom_id res chain seq x y z
N MET A 1 31.97 24.30 -75.71
CA MET A 1 31.58 25.70 -75.52
C MET A 1 31.87 25.97 -74.05
N GLU A 2 33.16 26.11 -73.76
CA GLU A 2 33.87 27.42 -73.69
C GLU A 2 33.43 28.13 -72.41
N GLU A 3 34.19 27.94 -71.32
CA GLU A 3 35.33 28.79 -70.93
C GLU A 3 35.00 30.28 -70.94
N CYS A 4 35.07 30.91 -69.76
CA CYS A 4 35.74 32.20 -69.64
C CYS A 4 36.08 32.44 -68.17
N GLU A 5 37.23 31.90 -67.76
CA GLU A 5 37.99 32.41 -66.62
C GLU A 5 38.50 33.81 -66.98
N THR A 6 38.42 34.75 -66.05
CA THR A 6 39.17 36.00 -66.12
C THR A 6 39.87 36.18 -64.79
N GLU A 7 41.08 35.63 -64.72
CA GLU A 7 42.07 35.96 -63.71
C GLU A 7 42.53 37.41 -63.97
N GLN A 8 42.38 38.26 -62.97
CA GLN A 8 42.99 39.58 -62.95
C GLN A 8 43.94 39.62 -61.75
N GLU A 9 45.22 39.43 -62.05
CA GLU A 9 46.33 39.58 -61.11
C GLU A 9 46.28 40.98 -60.47
N PHE A 10 46.14 41.02 -59.15
CA PHE A 10 46.38 42.23 -58.37
C PHE A 10 47.63 42.02 -57.51
N SER A 11 48.68 42.73 -57.89
CA SER A 11 49.98 42.80 -57.20
C SER A 11 49.79 43.21 -55.74
N ALA A 12 49.91 42.25 -54.81
CA ALA A 12 49.96 42.53 -53.38
C ALA A 12 51.33 43.13 -53.03
N GLY A 13 51.39 44.46 -52.96
CA GLY A 13 52.50 45.15 -52.32
C GLY A 13 52.50 44.80 -50.83
N GLU A 14 53.58 44.19 -50.36
CA GLU A 14 53.84 43.94 -48.94
C GLU A 14 53.91 45.27 -48.20
N LEU A 15 52.91 45.56 -47.36
CA LEU A 15 52.99 46.60 -46.35
C LEU A 15 53.38 45.92 -45.04
N SER A 16 54.64 46.09 -44.62
CA SER A 16 55.10 45.70 -43.30
C SER A 16 54.38 46.55 -42.26
N VAL A 17 53.53 45.94 -41.43
CA VAL A 17 52.98 46.60 -40.24
C VAL A 17 53.80 46.12 -39.05
N ASP A 18 54.50 47.07 -38.43
CA ASP A 18 55.28 46.92 -37.20
C ASP A 18 54.49 46.18 -36.10
N GLU A 19 55.02 45.03 -35.67
CA GLU A 19 54.62 44.30 -34.46
C GLU A 19 55.05 45.03 -33.18
N SER A 20 54.64 46.29 -33.00
CA SER A 20 54.93 47.02 -31.77
C SER A 20 53.75 47.85 -31.31
N PHE A 21 52.60 47.22 -31.08
CA PHE A 21 51.57 47.77 -30.19
C PHE A 21 50.55 46.71 -29.76
N ILE A 22 50.95 45.79 -28.87
CA ILE A 22 49.96 45.15 -28.00
C ILE A 22 49.67 46.17 -26.91
N GLU A 23 48.81 47.14 -27.23
CA GLU A 23 48.08 47.88 -26.23
C GLU A 23 47.14 46.88 -25.54
N ASN A 24 47.39 46.64 -24.25
CA ASN A 24 46.39 46.06 -23.36
C ASN A 24 45.24 47.06 -23.21
N GLU A 25 44.43 47.26 -24.26
CA GLU A 25 43.16 47.95 -24.10
C GLU A 25 42.20 47.02 -23.36
N SER A 26 41.89 47.39 -22.12
CA SER A 26 40.74 46.85 -21.40
C SER A 26 39.51 47.00 -22.30
N PRO A 27 38.70 45.95 -22.51
CA PRO A 27 37.53 46.02 -23.38
C PRO A 27 36.63 47.19 -22.98
N PRO A 28 36.04 47.92 -23.94
CA PRO A 28 35.24 49.10 -23.67
C PRO A 28 34.09 48.76 -22.69
N PRO A 29 33.71 49.66 -21.77
CA PRO A 29 32.83 49.36 -20.63
C PRO A 29 31.42 48.86 -21.00
N HIS A 30 31.02 48.97 -22.26
CA HIS A 30 29.77 48.45 -22.80
C HIS A 30 29.85 46.95 -23.15
N GLU A 31 31.00 46.46 -23.58
CA GLU A 31 31.24 45.05 -23.94
C GLU A 31 31.31 44.17 -22.69
N THR A 32 31.91 44.69 -21.61
CA THR A 32 31.97 44.03 -20.29
C THR A 32 30.58 43.84 -19.67
N LYS A 33 29.67 44.80 -19.88
CA LYS A 33 28.28 44.70 -19.39
C LYS A 33 27.46 43.71 -20.20
N PHE A 34 27.64 43.68 -21.51
CA PHE A 34 26.95 42.74 -22.39
C PHE A 34 27.40 41.30 -22.15
N THR A 35 28.71 41.07 -21.97
CA THR A 35 29.25 39.75 -21.61
C THR A 35 28.81 39.29 -20.22
N ALA A 36 28.75 40.19 -19.22
CA ALA A 36 28.17 39.88 -17.91
C ALA A 36 26.68 39.49 -18.02
N PHE A 37 25.90 40.20 -18.82
CA PHE A 37 24.49 39.87 -19.06
C PHE A 37 24.30 38.51 -19.76
N LEU A 38 25.15 38.16 -20.73
CA LEU A 38 25.12 36.84 -21.36
C LEU A 38 25.42 35.72 -20.38
N LYS A 39 26.34 35.95 -19.44
CA LYS A 39 26.64 35.00 -18.36
C LYS A 39 25.44 34.82 -17.43
N ASP A 40 24.81 35.91 -16.99
CA ASP A 40 23.60 35.84 -16.16
C ASP A 40 22.46 35.09 -16.89
N PHE A 41 22.35 35.28 -18.21
CA PHE A 41 21.37 34.55 -19.03
C PHE A 41 21.65 33.04 -19.08
N ASP A 42 22.91 32.63 -19.20
CA ASP A 42 23.31 31.23 -19.14
C ASP A 42 23.08 30.61 -17.75
N ASP A 43 23.31 31.37 -16.68
CA ASP A 43 23.03 30.94 -15.31
C ASP A 43 21.51 30.76 -15.08
N ILE A 44 20.69 31.66 -15.62
CA ILE A 44 19.22 31.54 -15.61
C ILE A 44 18.77 30.29 -16.39
N LYS A 45 19.34 30.06 -17.59
CA LYS A 45 19.01 28.89 -18.41
C LYS A 45 19.36 27.58 -17.69
N THR A 46 20.48 27.56 -16.98
CA THR A 46 20.91 26.42 -16.17
C THR A 46 19.95 26.18 -15.00
N THR A 47 19.55 27.25 -14.31
CA THR A 47 18.56 27.18 -13.22
C THR A 47 17.20 26.69 -13.71
N LEU A 48 16.73 27.19 -14.87
CA LEU A 48 15.46 26.79 -15.46
C LEU A 48 15.47 25.31 -15.84
N LYS A 49 16.58 24.82 -16.42
CA LYS A 49 16.74 23.39 -16.71
C LYS A 49 16.70 22.55 -15.44
N PHE A 50 17.42 22.96 -14.40
CA PHE A 50 17.40 22.26 -13.11
C PHE A 50 15.98 22.20 -12.52
N ILE A 51 15.23 23.31 -12.56
CA ILE A 51 13.84 23.35 -12.10
C ILE A 51 12.96 22.42 -12.93
N SER A 52 13.12 22.41 -14.26
CA SER A 52 12.38 21.52 -15.15
C SER A 52 12.63 20.05 -14.80
N ASP A 53 13.89 19.66 -14.63
CA ASP A 53 14.26 18.29 -14.27
C ASP A 53 13.66 17.89 -12.91
N LYS A 54 13.65 18.83 -11.93
CA LYS A 54 13.01 18.61 -10.63
C LYS A 54 11.50 18.50 -10.72
N TYR A 55 10.88 19.25 -11.63
CA TYR A 55 9.44 19.18 -11.87
C TYR A 55 9.05 17.79 -12.42
N ASP A 56 9.80 17.28 -13.39
CA ASP A 56 9.58 15.94 -13.95
C ASP A 56 9.76 14.83 -12.89
N ASP A 57 10.77 14.97 -12.02
CA ASP A 57 10.98 14.04 -10.90
C ASP A 57 9.82 14.08 -9.89
N LEU A 58 9.28 15.26 -9.61
CA LEU A 58 8.12 15.42 -8.73
C LEU A 58 6.87 14.82 -9.36
N ASP A 59 6.62 15.06 -10.64
CA ASP A 59 5.48 14.48 -11.35
C ASP A 59 5.52 12.95 -11.33
N LYS A 60 6.69 12.34 -11.58
CA LYS A 60 6.90 10.89 -11.45
C LYS A 60 6.56 10.38 -10.06
N LYS A 61 7.02 11.07 -9.01
CA LYS A 61 6.74 10.68 -7.62
C LYS A 61 5.27 10.81 -7.27
N ILE A 62 4.60 11.87 -7.73
CA ILE A 62 3.15 12.07 -7.53
C ILE A 62 2.38 10.93 -8.20
N ASN A 63 2.74 10.58 -9.43
CA ASN A 63 2.13 9.48 -10.16
C ASN A 63 2.35 8.12 -9.49
N ASP A 64 3.55 7.85 -8.95
CA ASP A 64 3.83 6.62 -8.19
C ASP A 64 2.99 6.55 -6.91
N VAL A 65 2.98 7.64 -6.13
CA VAL A 65 2.18 7.72 -4.90
C VAL A 65 0.70 7.54 -5.20
N SER A 66 0.18 8.20 -6.23
CA SER A 66 -1.22 8.05 -6.65
C SER A 66 -1.58 6.60 -6.97
N LYS A 67 -0.74 5.90 -7.74
CA LYS A 67 -0.93 4.46 -8.04
C LYS A 67 -0.93 3.59 -6.79
N ARG A 68 -0.01 3.86 -5.86
CA ARG A 68 0.08 3.12 -4.59
C ARG A 68 -1.14 3.35 -3.70
N VAL A 69 -1.64 4.59 -3.63
CA VAL A 69 -2.85 4.94 -2.90
C VAL A 69 -4.05 4.18 -3.48
N THR A 70 -4.27 4.25 -4.80
CA THR A 70 -5.39 3.52 -5.44
C THR A 70 -5.31 2.01 -5.20
N LYS A 71 -4.11 1.42 -5.28
CA LYS A 71 -3.92 -0.01 -4.99
C LYS A 71 -4.28 -0.33 -3.53
N THR A 72 -3.86 0.51 -2.60
CA THR A 72 -4.12 0.31 -1.16
C THR A 72 -5.61 0.43 -0.85
N GLU A 73 -6.31 1.40 -1.45
CA GLU A 73 -7.76 1.56 -1.31
C GLU A 73 -8.53 0.34 -1.86
N GLN A 74 -8.09 -0.22 -2.98
CA GLN A 74 -8.67 -1.46 -3.53
C GLN A 74 -8.46 -2.65 -2.58
N GLN A 75 -7.26 -2.80 -2.02
CA GLN A 75 -6.97 -3.85 -1.05
C GLN A 75 -7.82 -3.69 0.22
N LEU A 76 -7.98 -2.47 0.71
CA LEU A 76 -8.78 -2.17 1.90
C LEU A 76 -10.25 -2.59 1.70
N LYS A 77 -10.84 -2.28 0.54
CA LYS A 77 -12.19 -2.74 0.20
C LYS A 77 -12.32 -4.27 0.18
N SER A 78 -11.31 -4.96 -0.34
CA SER A 78 -11.29 -6.44 -0.36
C SER A 78 -11.18 -7.02 1.06
N ILE A 79 -10.41 -6.40 1.94
CA ILE A 79 -10.27 -6.82 3.34
C ILE A 79 -11.59 -6.63 4.07
N GLN A 80 -12.22 -5.45 3.95
CA GLN A 80 -13.53 -5.17 4.57
C GLN A 80 -14.61 -6.17 4.13
N ALA A 81 -14.65 -6.52 2.84
CA ALA A 81 -15.57 -7.54 2.34
C ALA A 81 -15.28 -8.94 2.93
N SER A 82 -14.01 -9.26 3.17
CA SER A 82 -13.59 -10.51 3.79
C SER A 82 -13.95 -10.56 5.27
N GLU A 83 -13.76 -9.46 6.00
CA GLU A 83 -14.14 -9.33 7.42
C GLU A 83 -15.65 -9.54 7.62
N ALA A 84 -16.49 -8.94 6.76
CA ALA A 84 -17.93 -9.17 6.81
C ALA A 84 -18.30 -10.65 6.61
N ARG A 85 -17.63 -11.33 5.67
CA ARG A 85 -17.83 -12.76 5.43
C ARG A 85 -17.34 -13.62 6.60
N ILE A 86 -16.22 -13.27 7.22
CA ILE A 86 -15.71 -13.96 8.42
C ILE A 86 -16.73 -13.84 9.55
N SER A 87 -17.24 -12.64 9.82
CA SER A 87 -18.25 -12.42 10.85
C SER A 87 -19.55 -13.22 10.61
N GLU A 88 -20.00 -13.31 9.35
CA GLU A 88 -21.15 -14.15 8.99
C GLU A 88 -20.87 -15.64 9.26
N LEU A 89 -19.67 -16.11 8.90
CA LEU A 89 -19.27 -17.51 9.13
C LEU A 89 -19.14 -17.84 10.62
N GLU A 90 -18.60 -16.93 11.42
CA GLU A 90 -18.53 -17.06 12.88
C GLU A 90 -19.92 -17.17 13.50
N THR A 91 -20.86 -16.34 13.03
CA THR A 91 -22.25 -16.38 13.48
C THR A 91 -22.90 -17.72 13.15
N LYS A 92 -22.74 -18.21 11.91
CA LYS A 92 -23.26 -19.52 11.49
C LYS A 92 -22.64 -20.65 12.28
N LEU A 93 -21.34 -20.58 12.56
CA LEU A 93 -20.63 -21.57 13.36
C LEU A 93 -21.18 -21.61 14.79
N ALA A 94 -21.38 -20.45 15.42
CA ALA A 94 -21.99 -20.35 16.74
C ALA A 94 -23.41 -20.94 16.76
N GLU A 95 -24.22 -20.68 15.73
CA GLU A 95 -25.54 -21.29 15.58
C GLU A 95 -25.48 -22.81 15.45
N PHE A 96 -24.52 -23.33 14.68
CA PHE A 96 -24.33 -24.78 14.53
C PHE A 96 -23.89 -25.44 15.83
N GLU A 97 -22.98 -24.81 16.57
CA GLU A 97 -22.58 -25.28 17.89
C GLU A 97 -23.76 -25.28 18.87
N GLN A 98 -24.57 -24.22 18.88
CA GLN A 98 -25.77 -24.17 19.71
C GLN A 98 -26.78 -25.26 19.32
N LYS A 99 -27.03 -25.46 18.01
CA LYS A 99 -27.90 -26.52 17.50
C LYS A 99 -27.41 -27.91 17.90
N SER A 100 -26.10 -28.14 17.91
CA SER A 100 -25.52 -29.42 18.32
C SER A 100 -25.79 -29.76 19.79
N ARG A 101 -26.04 -28.74 20.63
CA ARG A 101 -26.34 -28.88 22.06
C ARG A 101 -27.81 -28.64 22.39
N TYR A 102 -28.67 -28.44 21.39
CA TYR A 102 -30.07 -28.02 21.58
C TYR A 102 -30.88 -29.03 22.43
N CYS A 103 -30.58 -30.32 22.32
CA CYS A 103 -31.23 -31.38 23.08
C CYS A 103 -30.42 -31.82 24.32
N ASN A 104 -29.31 -31.14 24.62
CA ASN A 104 -28.49 -31.47 25.79
C ASN A 104 -29.12 -30.82 27.02
N ILE A 105 -29.28 -31.60 28.08
CA ILE A 105 -29.76 -31.11 29.37
C ILE A 105 -28.61 -31.26 30.36
N GLU A 106 -28.24 -30.15 31.00
CA GLU A 106 -27.29 -30.15 32.11
C GLU A 106 -28.04 -30.15 33.44
N ILE A 107 -27.68 -31.07 34.33
CA ILE A 107 -28.25 -31.17 35.67
C ILE A 107 -27.12 -30.98 36.68
N SER A 108 -27.04 -29.77 37.22
CA SER A 108 -26.03 -29.40 38.21
C SER A 108 -26.47 -29.80 39.63
N ASN A 109 -25.52 -29.84 40.57
CA ASN A 109 -25.76 -30.11 42.00
C ASN A 109 -26.37 -31.48 42.32
N LEU A 110 -26.13 -32.48 41.48
CA LEU A 110 -26.48 -33.86 41.76
C LEU A 110 -25.37 -34.54 42.58
N PRO A 111 -25.64 -35.05 43.79
CA PRO A 111 -24.65 -35.79 44.56
C PRO A 111 -24.18 -37.02 43.78
N GLU A 112 -22.89 -37.31 43.85
CA GLU A 112 -22.28 -38.46 43.19
C GLU A 112 -22.31 -39.68 44.12
N LYS A 113 -22.69 -40.84 43.55
CA LYS A 113 -22.70 -42.12 44.27
C LYS A 113 -21.88 -43.14 43.50
N ARG A 114 -21.10 -43.94 44.22
CA ARG A 114 -20.35 -45.05 43.63
C ARG A 114 -21.34 -46.07 43.04
N SER A 115 -21.12 -46.45 41.79
CA SER A 115 -21.94 -47.43 41.06
C SER A 115 -23.40 -47.02 40.87
N GLU A 116 -23.66 -45.74 40.60
CA GLU A 116 -25.00 -45.26 40.27
C GLU A 116 -25.43 -45.61 38.84
N ASN A 117 -26.74 -45.77 38.63
CA ASN A 117 -27.31 -45.87 37.30
C ASN A 117 -27.77 -44.48 36.85
N LEU A 118 -27.03 -43.88 35.91
CA LEU A 118 -27.30 -42.52 35.44
C LEU A 118 -28.67 -42.39 34.75
N ILE A 119 -29.19 -43.44 34.10
CA ILE A 119 -30.49 -43.39 33.41
C ILE A 119 -31.65 -43.22 34.42
N GLN A 120 -31.51 -43.76 35.63
CA GLN A 120 -32.55 -43.64 36.65
C GLN A 120 -32.70 -42.20 37.18
N ILE A 121 -31.64 -41.38 37.07
CA ILE A 121 -31.67 -39.99 37.55
C ILE A 121 -32.71 -39.15 36.79
N PRO A 122 -32.64 -38.99 35.45
CA PRO A 122 -33.65 -38.24 34.70
C PRO A 122 -35.04 -38.89 34.81
N GLU A 123 -35.15 -40.22 34.87
CA GLU A 123 -36.44 -40.89 35.08
C GLU A 123 -37.09 -40.50 36.43
N ASN A 124 -36.30 -40.45 37.50
CA ASN A 124 -36.79 -40.06 38.82
C ASN A 124 -37.16 -38.57 38.87
N ILE A 125 -36.37 -37.70 38.24
CA ILE A 125 -36.71 -36.28 38.11
C ILE A 125 -38.00 -36.10 37.30
N ALA A 126 -38.13 -36.81 36.17
CA ALA A 126 -39.31 -36.78 35.31
C ALA A 126 -40.58 -37.16 36.08
N LYS A 127 -40.52 -38.22 36.91
CA LYS A 127 -41.64 -38.62 37.79
C LYS A 127 -42.06 -37.49 38.74
N VAL A 128 -41.10 -36.79 39.35
CA VAL A 128 -41.38 -35.69 40.29
C VAL A 128 -42.08 -34.53 39.58
N ILE A 129 -41.65 -34.19 38.36
CA ILE A 129 -42.26 -33.11 37.56
C ILE A 129 -43.48 -33.57 36.73
N LYS A 130 -43.92 -34.81 36.90
CA LYS A 130 -45.04 -35.45 36.18
C LYS A 130 -44.86 -35.46 34.65
N GLN A 131 -43.62 -35.62 34.20
CA GLN A 131 -43.26 -35.83 32.79
C GLN A 131 -42.73 -37.24 32.55
N SER A 132 -42.74 -37.68 31.30
CA SER A 132 -42.17 -38.97 30.89
C SER A 132 -40.90 -38.73 30.08
N ILE A 133 -39.78 -39.27 30.54
CA ILE A 133 -38.52 -39.31 29.80
C ILE A 133 -38.10 -40.79 29.75
N PRO A 134 -38.46 -41.52 28.68
CA PRO A 134 -38.11 -42.93 28.57
C PRO A 134 -36.63 -43.07 28.18
N ALA A 135 -35.97 -44.12 28.70
CA ALA A 135 -34.55 -44.36 28.44
C ALA A 135 -34.16 -44.42 26.94
N LYS A 136 -35.10 -44.83 26.07
CA LYS A 136 -34.89 -44.89 24.61
C LYS A 136 -34.70 -43.51 23.95
N ASP A 137 -35.17 -42.45 24.58
CA ASP A 137 -35.07 -41.07 24.09
C ASP A 137 -33.74 -40.42 24.56
N ILE A 138 -32.99 -41.09 25.44
CA ILE A 138 -31.69 -40.64 25.92
C ILE A 138 -30.60 -41.21 25.01
N VAL A 139 -29.93 -40.33 24.25
CA VAL A 139 -28.84 -40.73 23.35
C VAL A 139 -27.58 -41.09 24.13
N THR A 140 -27.13 -40.20 25.00
CA THR A 140 -25.93 -40.38 25.83
C THR A 140 -26.12 -39.67 27.16
N ILE A 141 -25.63 -40.27 28.25
CA ILE A 141 -25.61 -39.65 29.58
C ILE A 141 -24.27 -39.93 30.25
N HIS A 142 -23.66 -38.89 30.84
CA HIS A 142 -22.39 -38.99 31.55
C HIS A 142 -22.27 -37.87 32.58
N ARG A 143 -21.44 -38.07 33.60
CA ARG A 143 -21.01 -37.01 34.51
C ARG A 143 -19.98 -36.13 33.78
N VAL A 144 -20.08 -34.82 33.95
CA VAL A 144 -19.08 -33.87 33.44
C VAL A 144 -17.94 -33.79 34.47
N PRO A 145 -16.67 -34.02 34.07
CA PRO A 145 -15.53 -33.84 34.96
C PRO A 145 -15.46 -32.40 35.45
N HIS A 146 -15.33 -32.22 36.76
CA HIS A 146 -15.04 -30.92 37.34
C HIS A 146 -13.52 -30.75 37.37
N TYR A 147 -13.00 -29.76 36.65
CA TYR A 147 -11.63 -29.30 36.85
C TYR A 147 -11.65 -28.29 37.98
N GLU A 148 -11.00 -28.61 39.10
CA GLU A 148 -10.66 -27.61 40.10
C GLU A 148 -9.60 -26.68 39.48
N ILE A 149 -9.94 -25.39 39.35
CA ILE A 149 -9.01 -24.32 38.95
C ILE A 149 -8.37 -23.75 40.22
#